data_AF-A0A554L4K5-F1
#
_entry.id   AF-A0A554L4K5-F1
#
_cell.length_a   1.000
_cell.length_b   1.000
_cell.length_c   1.000
_cell.angle_alpha   90.00
_cell.angle_beta   90.00
_cell.angle_gamma   90.00
#
_symmetry.space_group_name_H-M   'P 1'
#
loop_
_entity.id
_entity.type
_entity.pdbx_description
1 polymer ?
#
loop_
_entity_poly.entity_id
_entity_poly.type
_entity_poly.pdbx_seq_one_letter_code
_entity_poly.pdbx_strand_id
1 'polypeptide(L)' 'MRQKVIKTGNSLGVTIPSQFVKVFGIQPGQTIITQINLQKARLTHTFTGVAQLSLLSSK' A
#
# COMPACT_ATOMS: atom_id res chain seq x y z
N MET A 1 -12.72 -1.60 8.15
CA MET A 1 -11.92 -2.79 7.83
C MET A 1 -10.76 -2.88 8.83
N ARG A 2 -10.44 -4.05 9.38
CA ARG A 2 -9.28 -4.26 10.27
C ARG A 2 -8.25 -5.12 9.53
N GLN A 3 -6.98 -4.77 9.63
CA GLN A 3 -5.86 -5.51 9.01
C GLN A 3 -4.95 -6.07 10.11
N LYS A 4 -4.20 -7.11 9.78
CA LYS A 4 -3.33 -7.80 10.74
C LYS A 4 -1.91 -7.25 10.63
N VAL A 5 -1.26 -7.06 11.77
CA VAL A 5 0.19 -6.85 11.86
C VAL A 5 0.88 -8.21 11.83
N ILE A 6 1.86 -8.38 10.94
CA ILE A 6 2.62 -9.61 10.75
C ILE A 6 4.11 -9.35 10.96
N LYS A 7 4.86 -10.36 11.39
CA LYS A 7 6.32 -10.30 11.47
C LYS A 7 6.93 -10.49 10.08
N THR A 8 7.82 -9.59 9.68
CA THR A 8 8.53 -9.61 8.40
C THR A 8 10.04 -9.55 8.65
N GLY A 9 10.67 -10.71 8.84
CA GLY A 9 12.09 -10.77 9.24
C GLY A 9 12.34 -10.04 10.56
N ASN A 10 13.10 -8.94 10.49
CA ASN A 10 13.46 -8.08 11.62
C ASN A 10 12.50 -6.90 11.83
N SER A 11 11.39 -6.82 11.09
CA SER A 11 10.42 -5.72 11.16
C SER A 11 8.98 -6.23 11.28
N LEU A 12 8.03 -5.30 11.37
CA LEU A 12 6.60 -5.57 11.32
C LEU A 12 6.02 -4.99 10.03
N GLY A 13 5.06 -5.70 9.45
CA GLY A 13 4.28 -5.26 8.29
C GLY A 13 2.79 -5.28 8.57
N VAL A 14 2.03 -4.49 7.81
CA VAL A 14 0.56 -4.53 7.79
C VAL A 14 0.11 -5.05 6.43
N THR A 15 -0.91 -5.89 6.41
CA THR A 15 -1.48 -6.40 5.17
C THR A 15 -2.26 -5.31 4.42
N ILE A 16 -1.94 -5.13 3.14
CA ILE A 16 -2.69 -4.24 2.25
C ILE A 16 -3.85 -5.05 1.64
N PRO A 17 -5.09 -4.55 1.69
CA PRO A 17 -6.23 -5.24 1.10
C PRO A 17 -6.06 -5.45 -0.41
N SER A 18 -6.37 -6.66 -0.87
CA SER A 18 -6.18 -7.08 -2.26
C SER A 18 -6.92 -6.22 -3.28
N GLN A 19 -8.11 -5.71 -2.94
CA GLN A 19 -8.86 -4.79 -3.78
C GLN A 19 -8.08 -3.50 -4.05
N PHE A 20 -7.43 -2.93 -3.02
CA PHE A 20 -6.62 -1.72 -3.17
C PHE A 20 -5.40 -1.98 -4.05
N VAL A 21 -4.72 -3.11 -3.83
CA VAL A 21 -3.58 -3.55 -4.66
C VAL A 21 -3.97 -3.64 -6.13
N LYS A 22 -5.10 -4.27 -6.44
CA LYS A 22 -5.58 -4.45 -7.83
C LYS A 22 -5.99 -3.15 -8.49
N VAL A 23 -6.75 -2.30 -7.78
CA VAL A 23 -7.28 -1.03 -8.34
C VAL A 23 -6.14 -0.07 -8.68
N PHE A 24 -5.10 -0.03 -7.85
CA PHE A 24 -3.99 0.91 -8.00
C PHE A 24 -2.71 0.27 -8.59
N GLY A 25 -2.77 -0.99 -9.02
CA GLY A 25 -1.65 -1.69 -9.65
C GLY A 25 -0.40 -1.81 -8.78
N ILE A 26 -0.54 -1.84 -7.45
CA ILE A 26 0.58 -1.81 -6.51
C ILE A 26 1.42 -3.09 -6.65
N GLN A 27 2.73 -2.94 -6.78
CA GLN A 27 3.66 -4.06 -6.97
C GLN A 27 4.53 -4.31 -5.73
N PRO A 28 4.90 -5.57 -5.43
CA PRO A 28 5.95 -5.86 -4.47
C PRO A 28 7.26 -5.13 -4.83
N GLY A 29 7.94 -4.56 -3.82
CA GLY A 29 9.18 -3.80 -4.03
C GLY A 29 8.97 -2.35 -4.46
N GLN A 30 7.74 -1.88 -4.66
CA GLN A 30 7.44 -0.49 -4.97
C GLN A 30 7.86 0.44 -3.82
N THR A 31 8.58 1.50 -4.16
CA THR A 31 8.92 2.57 -3.22
C THR A 31 7.68 3.41 -2.90
N ILE A 32 7.46 3.68 -1.61
CA ILE A 32 6.36 4.50 -1.12
C ILE A 32 6.86 5.58 -0.16
N ILE A 33 6.08 6.63 0.01
CA ILE A 33 6.37 7.66 1.01
C ILE A 33 5.68 7.28 2.31
N THR A 34 6.42 7.29 3.42
CA THR A 34 5.89 6.97 4.75
C THR A 34 6.08 8.14 5.70
N GLN A 35 5.02 8.53 6.39
CA GLN A 35 5.03 9.59 7.40
C GLN A 35 4.57 9.02 8.74
N ILE A 36 5.30 9.34 9.81
CA ILE A 36 5.04 8.86 11.17
C ILE A 36 4.57 10.04 12.02
N ASN A 37 3.40 9.90 12.65
CA ASN A 37 2.96 10.79 13.71
C ASN A 37 2.92 10.00 15.03
N LEU A 38 3.98 10.14 15.83
CA LEU A 38 4.16 9.41 17.08
C LEU A 38 3.14 9.81 18.15
N GLN A 39 2.78 11.10 18.23
CA GLN A 39 1.80 11.60 19.20
C GLN A 39 0.42 10.97 19.03
N LYS A 40 0.07 10.61 17.78
CA LYS A 40 -1.22 10.00 17.43
C LYS A 40 -1.12 8.51 17.14
N ALA A 41 0.05 7.89 17.36
CA ALA A 41 0.34 6.50 16.98
C ALA A 41 -0.12 6.18 15.53
N ARG A 42 0.10 7.12 14.60
CA ARG A 42 -0.41 7.04 13.23
C ARG A 42 0.74 6.91 12.23
N LEU A 43 0.57 5.96 11.32
CA LEU A 43 1.43 5.76 10.17
C LEU A 43 0.62 6.05 8.90
N THR A 44 1.12 6.95 8.05
CA THR A 44 0.50 7.28 6.77
C THR A 44 1.42 6.81 5.65
N HIS A 45 0.89 5.98 4.75
CA HIS A 45 1.58 5.50 3.56
C HIS A 45 0.95 6.10 2.31
N THR A 46 1.77 6.76 1.49
CA THR A 46 1.35 7.31 0.20
C THR A 46 2.02 6.51 -0.91
N PHE A 47 1.21 5.79 -1.67
CA PHE A 47 1.64 5.01 -2.83
C PHE A 47 1.74 5.95 -4.04
N THR A 48 2.95 6.15 -4.56
CA THR A 48 3.23 7.00 -5.72
C THR A 48 3.42 6.15 -6.97
N GLY A 49 3.16 6.71 -8.16
CA GLY A 49 3.26 5.94 -9.41
C GLY A 49 2.15 4.90 -9.60
N VAL A 50 1.02 5.08 -8.93
CA VAL A 50 -0.21 4.29 -9.18
C VAL A 50 -0.73 4.69 -10.56
N ALA A 51 -0.25 4.01 -11.59
CA ALA A 51 -0.76 4.19 -12.93
C ALA A 51 -2.24 3.79 -12.90
N GLN A 52 -3.11 4.73 -13.25
CA GLN A 52 -4.49 4.42 -13.57
C GLN A 52 -4.50 3.28 -14.59
N LEU A 53 -5.33 2.26 -14.37
CA LEU A 53 -5.52 1.20 -15.34
C LEU A 53 -5.79 1.88 -16.69
N SER A 54 -4.90 1.65 -17.64
CA SER A 54 -5.02 2.16 -19.00
C SER A 54 -6.44 1.86 -19.49
N LEU A 55 -7.20 2.91 -19.84
CA LEU A 55 -8.52 2.81 -20.48
C LEU A 55 -8.39 2.29 -21.93
N LEU A 56 -7.46 1.38 -22.21
CA LEU A 56 -7.42 0.67 -23.48
C LEU A 56 -8.62 -0.28 -23.50
N SER A 57 -9.75 0.31 -23.86
CA SER A 57 -10.95 -0.35 -24.34
C SER A 57 -10.50 -1.37 -25.39
N SER A 58 -10.71 -2.64 -25.08
CA SER A 58 -10.69 -3.69 -26.07
C SER A 58 -11.81 -3.41 -27.08
N LYS A 59 -11.45 -2.78 -28.20
CA LYS A 59 -11.99 -3.01 -29.56
C LYS A 59 -11.37 -2.07 -30.57
#